data_AF-A0A8K0SPJ5-F1
#
_entry.id   AF-A0A8K0SPJ5-F1
#
_cell.length_a   1.000
_cell.length_b   1.000
_cell.length_c   1.000
_cell.angle_alpha   90.00
_cell.angle_beta   90.00
_cell.angle_gamma   90.00
#
_symmetry.space_group_name_H-M   'P 1'
#
loop_
_entity.id
_entity.type
_entity.pdbx_description
1 polymer ?
#
loop_
_entity_poly.entity_id
_entity_poly.type
_entity_poly.pdbx_seq_one_letter_code
_entity_poly.pdbx_strand_id
1 'polypeptide(L)'
;MAQVQATKASPCWTPNGKAYWYRQEPSPGKFEFIFVDNANKKPRPAFDHQKLAMALKQQAVLSQLDFGQHSLPFTSIEPAPDGSMFRFACGGKQWIFDNSSTLREWKGHKHCQTKNFILSDRNSPKTNKKVELTIVNDTNSTLIKYWIDWDGNLKSYGTIAPGQASATPTYDGHVWKLVTEGQKQVLGIYVTPSQGPVTAIVHECTMADVAWQNDG
;
A
#
# COMPACT_ATOMS: atom_id res chain seq x y z
N MET A 1 11.94 -16.18 26.52
CA MET A 1 11.78 -16.43 25.07
C MET A 1 10.51 -15.71 24.62
N ALA A 2 10.62 -14.46 24.17
CA ALA A 2 9.46 -13.75 23.63
C ALA A 2 9.14 -14.33 22.24
N GLN A 3 7.99 -14.98 22.11
CA GLN A 3 7.47 -15.35 20.80
C GLN A 3 7.16 -14.06 20.05
N VAL A 4 7.95 -13.74 19.02
CA VAL A 4 7.57 -12.73 18.03
C VAL A 4 6.32 -13.27 17.35
N GLN A 5 5.15 -12.73 17.70
CA GLN A 5 3.96 -12.94 16.90
C GLN A 5 4.25 -12.32 15.54
N ALA A 6 4.37 -13.16 14.51
CA ALA A 6 4.39 -12.69 13.14
C ALA A 6 3.06 -11.95 12.91
N THR A 7 3.10 -10.62 12.87
CA THR A 7 1.96 -9.81 12.45
C THR A 7 1.56 -10.32 11.09
N LYS A 8 0.33 -10.85 10.96
CA LYS A 8 -0.16 -11.45 9.73
C LYS A 8 -0.20 -10.36 8.65
N ALA A 9 0.84 -10.29 7.83
CA ALA A 9 0.95 -9.26 6.81
C ALA A 9 -0.08 -9.53 5.70
N SER A 10 -1.01 -8.60 5.52
CA SER A 10 -2.05 -8.72 4.49
C SER A 10 -1.43 -8.61 3.09
N PRO A 11 -1.75 -9.55 2.17
CA PRO A 11 -1.14 -9.58 0.85
C PRO A 11 -1.65 -8.43 -0.05
N CYS A 12 -0.71 -7.76 -0.71
CA CYS A 12 -0.94 -6.80 -1.79
C CYS A 12 -0.85 -7.54 -3.12
N TRP A 13 -2.00 -7.85 -3.72
CA TRP A 13 -2.07 -8.62 -4.96
C TRP A 13 -1.70 -7.78 -6.19
N THR A 14 -1.02 -8.40 -7.14
CA THR A 14 -0.84 -7.87 -8.50
C THR A 14 -2.18 -7.83 -9.25
N PRO A 15 -2.34 -6.95 -10.26
CA PRO A 15 -3.61 -6.80 -10.99
C PRO A 15 -4.17 -8.10 -11.58
N ASN A 16 -3.29 -9.02 -12.01
CA ASN A 16 -3.70 -10.30 -12.59
C ASN A 16 -3.98 -11.40 -11.55
N GLY A 17 -3.79 -11.13 -10.25
CA GLY A 17 -4.01 -12.08 -9.17
C GLY A 17 -3.05 -13.28 -9.13
N LYS A 18 -1.95 -13.27 -9.93
CA LYS A 18 -1.01 -14.39 -10.01
C LYS A 18 0.19 -14.26 -9.08
N ALA A 19 0.43 -13.07 -8.54
CA ALA A 19 1.45 -12.84 -7.55
C ALA A 19 0.97 -11.82 -6.52
N TYR A 20 1.61 -11.81 -5.36
CA TYR A 20 1.39 -10.80 -4.34
C TYR A 20 2.69 -10.44 -3.65
N TRP A 21 2.68 -9.30 -2.96
CA TRP A 21 3.76 -8.93 -2.06
C TRP A 21 3.21 -8.54 -0.70
N TYR A 22 4.05 -8.52 0.31
CA TYR A 22 3.71 -7.98 1.62
C TYR A 22 4.95 -7.39 2.28
N ARG A 23 4.72 -6.50 3.24
CA ARG A 23 5.77 -5.96 4.10
C ARG A 23 5.81 -6.76 5.39
N GLN A 24 6.96 -7.34 5.74
CA GLN A 24 7.17 -7.93 7.06
C GLN A 24 7.98 -6.98 7.93
N GLU A 25 7.56 -6.81 9.18
CA GLU A 25 8.22 -5.93 10.15
C GLU A 25 8.76 -6.77 11.32
N PRO A 26 9.98 -7.34 11.21
CA PRO A 26 10.56 -8.18 12.27
C PRO A 26 10.85 -7.41 13.57
N SER A 27 11.05 -6.10 13.50
CA SER A 27 11.22 -5.24 14.66
C SER A 27 10.75 -3.82 14.33
N PRO A 28 10.40 -2.99 15.34
CA PRO A 28 9.84 -1.66 15.10
C PRO A 28 10.70 -0.82 14.16
N GLY A 29 10.11 -0.35 13.06
CA GLY A 29 10.79 0.48 12.07
C GLY A 29 11.78 -0.26 11.17
N LYS A 30 11.87 -1.59 11.28
CA LYS A 30 12.67 -2.44 10.40
C LYS A 30 11.77 -3.37 9.61
N PHE A 31 11.84 -3.31 8.28
CA PHE A 31 10.98 -4.08 7.42
C PHE A 31 11.66 -4.56 6.14
N GLU A 32 11.05 -5.58 5.56
CA GLU A 32 11.43 -6.15 4.28
C GLU A 32 10.19 -6.34 3.40
N PHE A 33 10.43 -6.28 2.09
CA PHE A 33 9.43 -6.55 1.07
C PHE A 33 9.58 -7.98 0.60
N ILE A 34 8.52 -8.76 0.78
CA ILE A 34 8.47 -10.16 0.36
C ILE A 34 7.56 -10.25 -0.85
N PHE A 35 8.03 -10.92 -1.89
CA PHE A 35 7.27 -11.24 -3.10
C PHE A 35 6.98 -12.73 -3.13
N VAL A 36 5.76 -13.07 -3.56
CA VAL A 36 5.29 -14.45 -3.70
C VAL A 36 4.63 -14.58 -5.07
N ASP A 37 5.22 -15.42 -5.91
CA ASP A 37 4.61 -15.90 -7.14
C ASP A 37 3.71 -17.10 -6.82
N ASN A 38 2.44 -17.04 -7.18
CA ASN A 38 1.47 -18.09 -6.88
C ASN A 38 1.71 -19.39 -7.68
N ALA A 39 2.43 -19.32 -8.81
CA ALA A 39 2.82 -20.51 -9.55
C ALA A 39 3.86 -21.34 -8.78
N ASN A 40 4.81 -20.66 -8.14
CA ASN A 40 5.96 -21.29 -7.47
C ASN A 40 5.79 -21.39 -5.94
N LYS A 41 4.83 -20.66 -5.36
CA LYS A 41 4.45 -20.60 -3.93
C LYS A 41 5.61 -20.45 -2.93
N LYS A 42 6.76 -19.94 -3.38
CA LYS A 42 7.92 -19.70 -2.52
C LYS A 42 8.05 -18.21 -2.25
N PRO A 43 7.89 -17.76 -0.99
CA PRO A 43 8.19 -16.39 -0.63
C PRO A 43 9.69 -16.13 -0.81
N ARG A 44 10.02 -14.97 -1.37
CA ARG A 44 11.40 -14.50 -1.52
C ARG A 44 11.46 -12.99 -1.24
N PRO A 45 12.63 -12.44 -0.89
CA PRO A 45 12.83 -11.00 -0.99
C PRO A 45 12.39 -10.51 -2.37
N ALA A 46 11.65 -9.40 -2.39
CA ALA A 46 11.23 -8.76 -3.64
C ALA A 46 12.46 -8.45 -4.50
N PHE A 47 13.50 -7.89 -3.88
CA PHE A 47 14.76 -7.51 -4.50
C PHE A 47 15.90 -7.65 -3.48
N ASP A 48 17.14 -7.38 -3.90
CA ASP A 48 18.28 -7.21 -2.99
C ASP A 48 18.17 -5.85 -2.28
N HIS A 49 17.66 -5.86 -1.05
CA HIS A 49 17.43 -4.65 -0.26
C HIS A 49 18.69 -3.83 0.00
N GLN A 50 19.85 -4.49 0.12
CA GLN A 50 21.12 -3.82 0.37
C GLN A 50 21.56 -3.04 -0.87
N LYS A 51 21.57 -3.70 -2.04
CA LYS A 51 21.92 -3.05 -3.30
C LYS A 51 20.95 -1.94 -3.65
N LEU A 52 19.66 -2.12 -3.42
CA LEU A 52 18.68 -1.06 -3.64
C LEU A 52 18.94 0.14 -2.71
N ALA A 53 19.19 -0.10 -1.42
CA ALA A 53 19.51 0.99 -0.50
C ALA A 53 20.76 1.76 -0.93
N MET A 54 21.82 1.06 -1.36
CA MET A 54 23.04 1.68 -1.90
C MET A 54 22.74 2.51 -3.16
N ALA A 55 21.97 1.97 -4.10
CA ALA A 55 21.61 2.67 -5.34
C ALA A 55 20.75 3.92 -5.08
N LEU A 56 19.84 3.87 -4.11
CA LEU A 56 19.03 5.02 -3.70
C LEU A 56 19.87 6.10 -3.02
N LYS A 57 20.87 5.73 -2.20
CA LYS A 57 21.79 6.71 -1.58
C LYS A 57 22.64 7.48 -2.58
N GLN A 58 22.84 6.94 -3.79
CA GLN A 58 23.51 7.65 -4.89
C GLN A 58 22.61 8.73 -5.53
N GLN A 59 21.31 8.75 -5.23
CA GLN A 59 20.39 9.76 -5.76
C GLN A 59 20.43 11.00 -4.87
N ALA A 60 20.71 12.18 -5.46
CA ALA A 60 20.82 13.44 -4.72
C ALA A 60 19.58 13.77 -3.87
N VAL A 61 18.38 13.38 -4.34
CA VAL A 61 17.11 13.61 -3.62
C VAL A 61 16.94 12.74 -2.37
N LEU A 62 17.79 11.72 -2.18
CA LEU A 62 17.72 10.75 -1.07
C LEU A 62 19.01 10.66 -0.26
N SER A 63 20.11 11.28 -0.71
CA SER A 63 21.43 11.08 -0.12
C SER A 63 21.54 11.53 1.35
N GLN A 64 20.65 12.41 1.78
CA GLN A 64 20.60 12.93 3.16
C GLN A 64 19.68 12.14 4.09
N LEU A 65 18.89 11.19 3.56
CA LEU A 65 17.98 10.40 4.38
C LEU A 65 18.73 9.26 5.07
N ASP A 66 18.44 9.03 6.35
CA ASP A 66 18.95 7.89 7.09
C ASP A 66 18.10 6.64 6.82
N PHE A 67 18.57 5.78 5.91
CA PHE A 67 17.97 4.49 5.64
C PHE A 67 19.01 3.41 5.30
N GLY A 68 18.59 2.15 5.38
CA GLY A 68 19.39 0.99 4.99
C GLY A 68 18.50 -0.13 4.43
N GLN A 69 19.08 -1.32 4.29
CA GLN A 69 18.41 -2.48 3.69
C GLN A 69 17.09 -2.84 4.38
N HIS A 70 16.98 -2.62 5.69
CA HIS A 70 15.77 -2.94 6.46
C HIS A 70 14.92 -1.71 6.77
N SER A 71 15.16 -0.56 6.16
CA SER A 71 14.40 0.67 6.48
C SER A 71 14.28 1.58 5.27
N LEU A 72 14.04 0.98 4.11
CA LEU A 72 13.92 1.69 2.84
C LEU A 72 12.90 2.85 2.93
N PRO A 73 13.14 3.99 2.28
CA PRO A 73 12.35 5.21 2.46
C PRO A 73 11.03 5.21 1.66
N PHE A 74 10.39 4.04 1.53
CA PHE A 74 9.11 3.86 0.86
C PHE A 74 8.40 2.62 1.43
N THR A 75 7.08 2.54 1.23
CA THR A 75 6.26 1.55 1.93
C THR A 75 5.41 0.67 1.04
N SER A 76 5.36 1.02 -0.25
CA SER A 76 4.66 0.28 -1.27
C SER A 76 5.60 -0.12 -2.41
N ILE A 77 5.29 -1.24 -3.05
CA ILE A 77 5.91 -1.67 -4.30
C ILE A 77 4.85 -2.14 -5.29
N GLU A 78 5.19 -2.04 -6.56
CA GLU A 78 4.43 -2.55 -7.68
C GLU A 78 5.30 -3.56 -8.44
N PRO A 79 5.22 -4.85 -8.11
CA PRO A 79 5.95 -5.88 -8.85
C PRO A 79 5.35 -6.08 -10.24
N ALA A 80 6.20 -6.31 -11.23
CA ALA A 80 5.76 -6.94 -12.46
C ALA A 80 5.20 -8.35 -12.17
N PRO A 81 4.24 -8.86 -12.98
CA PRO A 81 3.65 -10.18 -12.80
C PRO A 81 4.64 -11.34 -12.62
N ASP A 82 5.78 -11.27 -13.29
CA ASP A 82 6.86 -12.26 -13.26
C ASP A 82 7.90 -11.99 -12.14
N GLY A 83 7.75 -10.89 -11.42
CA GLY A 83 8.71 -10.42 -10.41
C GLY A 83 10.10 -10.10 -10.99
N SER A 84 10.20 -9.74 -12.28
CA SER A 84 11.45 -9.33 -12.93
C SER A 84 11.88 -7.90 -12.55
N MET A 85 10.91 -7.06 -12.22
CA MET A 85 11.10 -5.66 -11.86
C MET A 85 10.09 -5.22 -10.82
N PHE A 86 10.46 -4.20 -10.06
CA PHE A 86 9.67 -3.62 -8.99
C PHE A 86 9.66 -2.11 -9.16
N ARG A 87 8.45 -1.54 -9.28
CA ARG A 87 8.23 -0.10 -9.25
C ARG A 87 7.94 0.37 -7.84
N PHE A 88 8.35 1.58 -7.49
CA PHE A 88 8.01 2.22 -6.22
C PHE A 88 8.22 3.74 -6.31
N ALA A 89 7.54 4.46 -5.42
CA ALA A 89 7.62 5.91 -5.29
C ALA A 89 8.53 6.28 -4.12
N CYS A 90 9.47 7.20 -4.32
CA CYS A 90 10.38 7.66 -3.27
C CYS A 90 11.05 8.98 -3.66
N GLY A 91 11.17 9.92 -2.72
CA GLY A 91 11.85 11.21 -2.95
C GLY A 91 11.21 12.05 -4.05
N GLY A 92 9.88 12.01 -4.16
CA GLY A 92 9.13 12.72 -5.22
C GLY A 92 9.28 12.12 -6.63
N LYS A 93 10.02 11.01 -6.77
CA LYS A 93 10.25 10.33 -8.05
C LYS A 93 9.64 8.93 -8.06
N GLN A 94 9.52 8.37 -9.26
CA GLN A 94 9.21 6.97 -9.45
C GLN A 94 10.46 6.22 -9.91
N TRP A 95 10.63 5.02 -9.40
CA TRP A 95 11.81 4.20 -9.65
C TRP A 95 11.40 2.82 -10.13
N ILE A 96 12.25 2.22 -10.96
CA ILE A 96 12.25 0.80 -11.27
C ILE A 96 13.55 0.22 -10.73
N PHE A 97 13.45 -0.88 -10.01
CA PHE A 97 14.59 -1.74 -9.67
C PHE A 97 14.35 -3.13 -10.25
N ASP A 98 15.31 -3.65 -11.01
CA ASP A 98 15.21 -4.95 -11.66
C ASP A 98 16.15 -5.99 -11.03
N ASN A 99 15.99 -7.24 -11.44
CA ASN A 99 16.79 -8.36 -10.91
C ASN A 99 18.29 -8.28 -11.24
N SER A 100 18.70 -7.40 -12.17
CA SER A 100 20.11 -7.10 -12.43
C SER A 100 20.71 -6.12 -11.42
N SER A 101 19.92 -5.71 -10.41
CA SER A 101 20.25 -4.67 -9.43
C SER A 101 20.42 -3.29 -10.04
N THR A 102 19.72 -3.02 -11.15
CA THR A 102 19.77 -1.71 -11.81
C THR A 102 18.60 -0.85 -11.36
N LEU A 103 18.89 0.33 -10.83
CA LEU A 103 17.93 1.37 -10.49
C LEU A 103 17.78 2.36 -11.65
N ARG A 104 16.56 2.62 -12.11
CA ARG A 104 16.26 3.62 -13.14
C ARG A 104 15.06 4.47 -12.74
N GLU A 105 15.08 5.75 -13.09
CA GLU A 105 13.89 6.60 -12.96
C GLU A 105 12.84 6.16 -13.98
N TRP A 106 11.58 6.05 -13.53
CA TRP A 106 10.46 5.77 -14.41
C TRP A 106 9.65 7.04 -14.63
N LYS A 107 9.37 7.34 -15.90
CA LYS A 107 8.65 8.55 -16.33
C LYS A 107 7.26 8.25 -16.89
N GLY A 108 6.76 7.02 -16.69
CA GLY A 108 5.40 6.67 -17.08
C GLY A 108 4.36 7.21 -16.10
N HIS A 109 3.08 7.05 -16.44
CA HIS A 109 1.97 7.46 -15.58
C HIS A 109 1.95 6.60 -14.32
N LYS A 110 2.01 7.22 -13.13
CA LYS A 110 1.88 6.51 -11.84
C LYS A 110 0.62 5.65 -11.87
N HIS A 111 0.72 4.36 -11.58
CA HIS A 111 -0.44 3.47 -11.61
C HIS A 111 -0.89 3.19 -10.17
N CYS A 112 -1.74 4.04 -9.62
CA CYS A 112 -2.37 3.77 -8.34
C CYS A 112 -3.28 2.52 -8.45
N GLN A 113 -3.31 1.68 -7.41
CA GLN A 113 -4.33 0.63 -7.34
C GLN A 113 -5.71 1.27 -7.16
N THR A 114 -6.58 1.13 -8.16
CA THR A 114 -7.94 1.69 -8.17
C THR A 114 -9.00 0.66 -7.75
N LYS A 115 -8.64 -0.63 -7.69
CA LYS A 115 -9.59 -1.70 -7.41
C LYS A 115 -10.27 -1.47 -6.05
N ASN A 116 -11.59 -1.51 -6.07
CA ASN A 116 -12.49 -1.23 -4.94
C ASN A 116 -12.47 0.20 -4.39
N PHE A 117 -11.69 1.11 -5.00
CA PHE A 117 -11.86 2.53 -4.75
C PHE A 117 -13.01 3.07 -5.60
N ILE A 118 -13.78 4.01 -5.04
CA ILE A 118 -14.95 4.63 -5.68
C ILE A 118 -14.83 6.15 -5.66
N LEU A 119 -15.54 6.82 -6.57
CA LEU A 119 -15.46 8.28 -6.74
C LEU A 119 -16.28 9.08 -5.73
N SER A 120 -17.31 8.46 -5.16
CA SER A 120 -18.26 9.19 -4.33
C SER A 120 -18.63 8.38 -3.10
N ASP A 121 -18.88 9.09 -2.01
CA ASP A 121 -19.33 8.51 -0.77
C ASP A 121 -20.63 7.72 -1.01
N ARG A 122 -20.75 6.58 -0.34
CA ARG A 122 -22.02 5.87 -0.20
C ARG A 122 -22.06 5.16 1.15
N ASN A 123 -23.27 4.94 1.64
CA ASN A 123 -23.49 4.30 2.92
C ASN A 123 -23.00 2.86 2.90
N SER A 124 -22.49 2.39 4.03
CA SER A 124 -22.20 0.97 4.18
C SER A 124 -23.49 0.15 4.23
N PRO A 125 -23.59 -0.97 3.50
CA PRO A 125 -24.68 -1.91 3.69
C PRO A 125 -24.57 -2.58 5.06
N LYS A 126 -25.70 -3.03 5.60
CA LYS A 126 -25.72 -3.88 6.79
C LYS A 126 -25.39 -5.31 6.40
N THR A 127 -24.17 -5.73 6.63
CA THR A 127 -23.67 -7.07 6.31
C THR A 127 -23.10 -7.76 7.56
N ASN A 128 -22.85 -9.07 7.47
CA ASN A 128 -22.38 -9.88 8.60
C ASN A 128 -21.09 -10.66 8.30
N LYS A 129 -20.57 -10.59 7.07
CA LYS A 129 -19.35 -11.30 6.69
C LYS A 129 -18.13 -10.49 7.12
N LYS A 130 -17.44 -10.96 8.15
CA LYS A 130 -16.22 -10.32 8.67
C LYS A 130 -15.08 -10.39 7.65
N VAL A 131 -14.37 -9.27 7.52
CA VAL A 131 -13.19 -9.11 6.66
C VAL A 131 -12.13 -8.34 7.45
N GLU A 132 -10.87 -8.70 7.27
CA GLU A 132 -9.74 -7.95 7.81
C GLU A 132 -9.23 -6.96 6.75
N LEU A 133 -9.39 -5.66 6.99
CA LEU A 133 -8.91 -4.61 6.10
C LEU A 133 -7.64 -3.98 6.66
N THR A 134 -6.56 -3.97 5.88
CA THR A 134 -5.35 -3.20 6.16
C THR A 134 -5.30 -1.99 5.23
N ILE A 135 -5.27 -0.79 5.78
CA ILE A 135 -5.05 0.43 5.01
C ILE A 135 -3.60 0.85 5.18
N VAL A 136 -2.87 0.98 4.08
CA VAL A 136 -1.48 1.46 4.02
C VAL A 136 -1.49 2.90 3.55
N ASN A 137 -0.94 3.80 4.36
CA ASN A 137 -0.74 5.19 3.99
C ASN A 137 0.61 5.36 3.27
N ASP A 138 0.58 5.39 1.94
CA ASP A 138 1.76 5.66 1.09
C ASP A 138 1.74 7.10 0.53
N THR A 139 1.24 8.02 1.37
CA THR A 139 1.20 9.47 1.12
C THR A 139 2.19 10.18 2.04
N ASN A 140 2.43 11.47 1.80
CA ASN A 140 3.25 12.30 2.69
C ASN A 140 2.44 12.96 3.81
N SER A 141 1.13 12.72 3.86
CA SER A 141 0.21 13.33 4.82
C SER A 141 -0.30 12.29 5.83
N THR A 142 -0.57 12.71 7.06
CA THR A 142 -1.34 11.87 7.99
C THR A 142 -2.77 11.73 7.48
N LEU A 143 -3.25 10.49 7.36
CA LEU A 143 -4.62 10.17 6.99
C LEU A 143 -5.47 9.98 8.24
N ILE A 144 -6.68 10.53 8.26
CA ILE A 144 -7.77 10.12 9.14
C ILE A 144 -8.58 9.05 8.40
N LYS A 145 -8.86 7.95 9.09
CA LYS A 145 -9.68 6.85 8.58
C LYS A 145 -11.08 6.94 9.16
N TYR A 146 -12.07 7.16 8.29
CA TYR A 146 -13.48 7.16 8.63
C TYR A 146 -14.18 5.94 8.06
N TRP A 147 -15.06 5.32 8.85
CA TRP A 147 -16.09 4.42 8.34
C TRP A 147 -17.36 5.24 8.05
N ILE A 148 -17.93 5.10 6.87
CA ILE A 148 -19.25 5.67 6.54
C ILE A 148 -20.30 4.68 7.00
N ASP A 149 -21.04 4.99 8.07
CA ASP A 149 -22.06 4.07 8.60
C ASP A 149 -23.26 3.93 7.64
N TRP A 150 -24.22 3.08 8.02
CA TRP A 150 -25.41 2.82 7.20
C TRP A 150 -26.34 4.03 7.06
N ASP A 151 -26.21 5.03 7.94
CA ASP A 151 -26.95 6.30 7.89
C ASP A 151 -26.15 7.40 7.17
N GLY A 152 -24.94 7.09 6.68
CA GLY A 152 -24.08 8.02 5.96
C GLY A 152 -23.18 8.87 6.88
N ASN A 153 -23.20 8.64 8.20
CA ASN A 153 -22.37 9.40 9.13
C ASN A 153 -20.93 8.87 9.14
N LEU A 154 -19.97 9.79 9.26
CA LEU A 154 -18.56 9.44 9.40
C LEU A 154 -18.22 9.06 10.85
N LYS A 155 -17.75 7.84 11.05
CA LYS A 155 -17.18 7.36 12.32
C LYS A 155 -15.66 7.32 12.21
N SER A 156 -14.96 8.11 13.02
CA SER A 156 -13.49 8.12 13.03
C SER A 156 -12.95 6.86 13.71
N TYR A 157 -11.97 6.23 13.07
CA TYR A 157 -11.22 5.08 13.59
C TYR A 157 -9.73 5.41 13.79
N GLY A 158 -9.41 6.70 13.97
CA GLY A 158 -8.06 7.18 14.23
C GLY A 158 -7.29 7.57 12.96
N THR A 159 -5.99 7.79 13.16
CA THR A 159 -5.08 8.28 12.13
C THR A 159 -4.06 7.23 11.70
N ILE A 160 -3.51 7.42 10.50
CA ILE A 160 -2.46 6.60 9.92
C ILE A 160 -1.36 7.57 9.46
N ALA A 161 -0.23 7.59 10.16
CA ALA A 161 0.89 8.44 9.79
C ALA A 161 1.50 8.02 8.43
N PRO A 162 2.25 8.90 7.74
CA PRO A 162 2.97 8.55 6.52
C PRO A 162 3.79 7.27 6.66
N GLY A 163 3.65 6.35 5.70
CA GLY A 163 4.33 5.05 5.65
C GLY A 163 3.81 3.99 6.65
N GLN A 164 2.84 4.34 7.49
CA GLN A 164 2.24 3.42 8.44
C GLN A 164 1.05 2.68 7.83
N ALA A 165 0.69 1.56 8.46
CA ALA A 165 -0.47 0.78 8.11
C ALA A 165 -1.39 0.62 9.31
N SER A 166 -2.69 0.50 9.08
CA SER A 166 -3.70 0.25 10.11
C SER A 166 -4.61 -0.90 9.70
N ALA A 167 -4.52 -2.00 10.43
CA ALA A 167 -5.43 -3.14 10.29
C ALA A 167 -6.71 -2.90 11.09
N THR A 168 -7.86 -3.22 10.52
CA THR A 168 -9.17 -3.06 11.16
C THR A 168 -10.10 -4.17 10.74
N PRO A 169 -10.60 -4.97 11.70
CA PRO A 169 -11.72 -5.86 11.46
C PRO A 169 -12.93 -5.04 11.01
N THR A 170 -13.55 -5.46 9.91
CA THR A 170 -14.71 -4.79 9.31
C THR A 170 -15.63 -5.83 8.69
N TYR A 171 -16.62 -5.39 7.92
CA TYR A 171 -17.52 -6.27 7.19
C TYR A 171 -17.48 -5.96 5.69
N ASP A 172 -17.89 -6.94 4.89
CA ASP A 172 -17.94 -6.77 3.46
C ASP A 172 -18.93 -5.68 3.04
N GLY A 173 -18.59 -4.94 1.99
CA GLY A 173 -19.34 -3.78 1.53
C GLY A 173 -19.12 -2.51 2.35
N HIS A 174 -18.51 -2.57 3.54
CA HIS A 174 -18.23 -1.37 4.33
C HIS A 174 -17.39 -0.36 3.54
N VAL A 175 -17.77 0.90 3.64
CA VAL A 175 -17.13 2.01 2.93
C VAL A 175 -16.26 2.79 3.88
N TRP A 176 -14.99 2.92 3.53
CA TRP A 176 -13.97 3.62 4.30
C TRP A 176 -13.52 4.86 3.55
N LYS A 177 -13.58 6.02 4.20
CA LYS A 177 -13.16 7.31 3.66
C LYS A 177 -11.84 7.74 4.30
N LEU A 178 -10.86 8.05 3.47
CA LEU A 178 -9.48 8.37 3.87
C LEU A 178 -9.20 9.83 3.51
N VAL A 179 -8.91 10.62 4.54
CA VAL A 179 -8.91 12.08 4.45
C VAL A 179 -7.63 12.63 5.08
N THR A 180 -7.02 13.67 4.53
CA THR A 180 -5.85 14.31 5.18
C THR A 180 -6.25 15.04 6.47
N GLU A 181 -5.44 14.90 7.54
CA GLU A 181 -5.77 15.43 8.88
C GLU A 181 -5.92 16.97 8.93
N GLY A 182 -5.23 17.70 8.05
CA GLY A 182 -5.29 19.16 7.97
C GLY A 182 -6.27 19.69 6.91
N GLN A 183 -5.92 19.51 5.63
CA GLN A 183 -6.67 20.08 4.49
C GLN A 183 -8.03 19.41 4.25
N LYS A 184 -8.28 18.27 4.91
CA LYS A 184 -9.46 17.44 4.72
C LYS A 184 -9.68 17.01 3.26
N GLN A 185 -8.59 16.88 2.51
CA GLN A 185 -8.63 16.34 1.15
C GLN A 185 -8.93 14.84 1.19
N VAL A 186 -9.85 14.38 0.36
CA VAL A 186 -10.13 12.94 0.20
C VAL A 186 -9.05 12.33 -0.68
N LEU A 187 -8.31 11.37 -0.14
CA LEU A 187 -7.28 10.62 -0.88
C LEU A 187 -7.71 9.18 -1.18
N GLY A 188 -8.84 8.72 -0.63
CA GLY A 188 -9.42 7.43 -1.00
C GLY A 188 -10.83 7.26 -0.43
N ILE A 189 -11.68 6.60 -1.21
CA ILE A 189 -12.95 6.03 -0.73
C ILE A 189 -12.93 4.56 -1.12
N TYR A 190 -12.82 3.66 -0.15
CA TYR A 190 -12.58 2.24 -0.37
C TYR A 190 -13.76 1.38 0.08
N VAL A 191 -14.20 0.46 -0.78
CA VAL A 191 -15.24 -0.53 -0.47
C VAL A 191 -14.58 -1.85 -0.10
N THR A 192 -14.85 -2.37 1.10
CA THR A 192 -14.32 -3.67 1.51
C THR A 192 -14.92 -4.80 0.67
N PRO A 193 -14.12 -5.60 -0.07
CA PRO A 193 -14.63 -6.75 -0.81
C PRO A 193 -15.02 -7.90 0.12
N SER A 194 -15.89 -8.80 -0.36
CA SER A 194 -16.34 -9.97 0.43
C SER A 194 -15.31 -11.09 0.57
N GLN A 195 -14.06 -10.93 0.15
CA GLN A 195 -13.03 -11.99 0.22
C GLN A 195 -11.70 -11.46 0.77
N GLY A 196 -11.03 -12.31 1.56
CA GLY A 196 -9.67 -12.13 2.06
C GLY A 196 -9.58 -11.64 3.52
N PRO A 197 -8.37 -11.57 4.08
CA PRO A 197 -7.78 -10.28 4.44
C PRO A 197 -7.45 -9.49 3.17
N VAL A 198 -7.58 -8.16 3.21
CA VAL A 198 -7.36 -7.28 2.06
C VAL A 198 -6.53 -6.06 2.43
N THR A 199 -5.64 -5.63 1.53
CA THR A 199 -4.86 -4.41 1.68
C THR A 199 -5.33 -3.34 0.70
N ALA A 200 -5.59 -2.14 1.21
CA ALA A 200 -5.84 -0.93 0.43
C ALA A 200 -4.64 0.01 0.58
N ILE A 201 -3.93 0.28 -0.51
CA ILE A 201 -2.81 1.23 -0.51
C ILE A 201 -3.32 2.57 -1.02
N VAL A 202 -3.18 3.60 -0.20
CA VAL A 202 -3.58 4.96 -0.53
C VAL A 202 -2.33 5.74 -0.94
N HIS A 203 -2.34 6.29 -2.15
CA HIS A 203 -1.32 7.22 -2.61
C HIS A 203 -1.98 8.56 -2.99
N GLU A 204 -1.15 9.58 -3.21
CA GLU A 204 -1.61 10.91 -3.66
C GLU A 204 -2.40 10.86 -4.99
N CYS A 205 -2.13 9.87 -5.87
CA CYS A 205 -2.86 9.73 -7.15
C CYS A 205 -4.16 8.93 -7.05
N THR A 206 -4.48 8.31 -5.90
CA THR A 206 -5.51 7.26 -5.86
C THR A 206 -6.86 7.76 -6.38
N MET A 207 -7.35 8.91 -5.91
CA MET A 207 -8.63 9.45 -6.38
C MET A 207 -8.59 9.95 -7.83
N ALA A 208 -7.45 10.48 -8.29
CA ALA A 208 -7.29 10.91 -9.67
C ALA A 208 -7.38 9.69 -10.61
N ASP A 209 -6.62 8.63 -10.35
CA ASP A 209 -6.60 7.43 -11.19
C ASP A 209 -7.95 6.70 -11.21
N VAL A 210 -8.68 6.72 -10.09
CA VAL A 210 -10.06 6.19 -10.04
C VAL A 210 -10.98 6.99 -10.98
N ALA A 211 -10.81 8.31 -11.09
CA ALA A 211 -11.60 9.13 -12.02
C ALA A 211 -11.27 8.79 -13.47
N TRP A 212 -9.99 8.74 -13.81
CA TRP A 212 -9.52 8.38 -15.15
C TRP A 212 -10.04 7.02 -15.65
N GLN A 213 -10.20 6.02 -14.78
CA GLN A 213 -10.73 4.72 -15.18
C GLN A 213 -12.25 4.66 -15.37
N ASN A 214 -13.01 5.59 -14.79
CA ASN A 214 -14.47 5.63 -14.94
C ASN A 214 -14.93 6.50 -16.12
N ASP A 215 -14.06 7.36 -16.65
CA ASP A 215 -14.34 8.25 -17.79
C ASP A 215 -14.02 7.63 -19.16
N GLY A 216 -13.50 6.39 -19.20
CA GLY A 216 -13.16 5.63 -20.41
C GLY A 216 -13.99 4.38 -20.60
#